data_AF-A0A370G2P0-F1
#
_entry.id   AF-A0A370G2P0-F1
#
_cell.length_a   1.000
_cell.length_b   1.000
_cell.length_c   1.000
_cell.angle_alpha   90.00
_cell.angle_beta   90.00
_cell.angle_gamma   90.00
#
_symmetry.space_group_name_H-M   'P 1'
#
loop_
_entity.id
_entity.type
_entity.pdbx_description
1 polymer ?
#
loop_
_entity_poly.entity_id
_entity_poly.type
_entity_poly.pdbx_seq_one_letter_code
_entity_poly.pdbx_strand_id
1 'polypeptide(L)'
;MVAGIKLKSRYRYIIKRTPDGHAITRSDTMLEDIKRFDDAFPDGVFAYPAPPEAPKVKIRALDNYCKKHGVEPKDLTEEEMKQFLVY
;
A
#
# COMPACT_ATOMS: atom_id res chain seq x y z
N MET A 1 -30.53 -19.95 24.90
CA MET A 1 -29.19 -20.42 24.49
C MET A 1 -29.08 -20.20 22.98
N VAL A 2 -28.41 -19.14 22.53
CA VAL A 2 -28.28 -18.85 21.10
C VAL A 2 -27.07 -19.61 20.59
N ALA A 3 -27.31 -20.69 19.84
CA ALA A 3 -26.27 -21.51 19.25
C ALA A 3 -25.43 -20.65 18.29
N GLY A 4 -24.17 -20.41 18.65
CA GLY A 4 -23.21 -19.70 17.82
C GLY A 4 -22.91 -20.51 16.56
N ILE A 5 -23.51 -20.13 15.44
CA ILE A 5 -23.20 -20.71 14.13
C ILE A 5 -21.79 -20.26 13.77
N LYS A 6 -20.82 -21.16 13.92
CA LYS A 6 -19.45 -20.99 13.45
C LYS A 6 -19.45 -21.19 11.93
N LEU A 7 -19.91 -20.19 11.19
CA LEU A 7 -19.78 -20.16 9.74
C LEU A 7 -18.29 -20.25 9.41
N LYS A 8 -17.85 -21.39 8.87
CA LYS A 8 -16.53 -21.54 8.22
C LYS A 8 -16.55 -20.66 6.97
N SER A 9 -16.34 -19.37 7.19
CA SER A 9 -16.03 -18.43 6.14
C SER A 9 -14.65 -18.82 5.59
N ARG A 10 -14.55 -19.01 4.28
CA ARG A 10 -13.27 -19.14 3.55
C ARG A 10 -12.43 -17.84 3.63
N TYR A 11 -12.86 -16.84 4.40
CA TYR A 11 -12.30 -15.51 4.43
C TYR A 11 -11.80 -15.15 5.82
N ARG A 12 -10.47 -15.02 5.96
CA ARG A 12 -9.64 -13.95 6.55
C ARG A 12 -10.06 -13.18 7.84
N TYR A 13 -11.25 -13.36 8.39
CA TYR A 13 -11.75 -12.66 9.57
C TYR A 13 -12.65 -13.56 10.42
N ILE A 14 -12.54 -13.42 11.74
CA ILE A 14 -13.42 -14.09 12.71
C ILE A 14 -14.58 -13.13 13.01
N ILE A 15 -15.79 -13.51 12.60
CA ILE A 15 -17.01 -12.73 12.85
C ILE A 15 -17.77 -13.35 14.02
N LYS A 16 -17.95 -12.59 15.10
CA LYS A 16 -18.75 -12.96 16.27
C LYS A 16 -20.01 -12.10 16.30
N ARG A 17 -21.20 -12.72 16.46
CA ARG A 17 -22.45 -11.97 16.66
C ARG A 17 -22.50 -11.40 18.07
N THR A 18 -22.92 -10.15 18.20
CA THR A 18 -23.19 -9.44 19.45
C THR A 18 -24.62 -8.87 19.41
N PRO A 19 -25.22 -8.51 20.57
CA PRO A 19 -26.55 -7.90 20.60
C PRO A 19 -26.68 -6.64 19.73
N ASP A 20 -25.61 -5.85 19.65
CA ASP A 20 -25.53 -4.61 18.87
C ASP A 20 -25.06 -4.82 17.42
N GLY A 21 -24.85 -6.06 16.98
CA GLY A 21 -24.44 -6.38 15.61
C GLY A 21 -23.38 -7.48 15.52
N HIS A 22 -22.24 -7.16 14.91
CA HIS A 22 -21.17 -8.13 14.65
C HIS A 22 -19.82 -7.55 15.03
N ALA A 23 -19.05 -8.28 15.84
CA ALA A 23 -17.65 -8.00 16.11
C ALA A 23 -16.78 -8.77 15.10
N ILE A 24 -15.91 -8.05 14.39
CA ILE A 24 -15.00 -8.62 13.39
C ILE A 24 -13.58 -8.51 13.96
N THR A 25 -12.92 -9.64 14.17
CA THR A 25 -11.51 -9.69 14.59
C THR A 25 -10.65 -10.30 13.50
N ARG A 26 -9.45 -9.73 13.29
CA ARG A 26 -8.44 -10.32 12.39
C ARG A 26 -8.01 -11.68 12.93
N SER A 27 -7.83 -12.66 12.06
CA SER A 27 -7.30 -13.98 12.44
C SER A 27 -5.77 -13.96 12.48
N ASP A 28 -5.18 -14.71 13.40
CA ASP A 28 -3.71 -14.80 13.55
C ASP A 28 -3.03 -15.34 12.27
N THR A 29 -3.74 -16.17 11.50
CA THR A 29 -3.29 -16.68 10.20
C THR A 29 -2.94 -15.57 9.18
N MET A 30 -3.54 -14.39 9.31
CA MET A 30 -3.30 -13.28 8.38
C MET A 30 -1.93 -12.64 8.61
N LEU A 31 -1.43 -12.68 9.85
CA LEU A 31 -0.11 -12.14 10.20
C LEU A 31 1.00 -13.04 9.64
N GLU A 32 0.81 -14.35 9.71
CA GLU A 32 1.72 -15.36 9.16
C GLU A 32 1.79 -15.27 7.63
N ASP A 33 0.65 -15.08 6.95
CA ASP A 33 0.59 -14.91 5.50
C ASP A 33 1.34 -13.66 5.02
N ILE A 34 1.25 -12.54 5.76
CA ILE A 34 1.99 -11.31 5.45
C ILE A 34 3.50 -11.53 5.62
N LYS A 35 3.93 -12.11 6.74
CA LYS A 35 5.34 -12.41 6.97
C LYS A 35 5.91 -13.32 5.90
N ARG A 36 5.17 -14.38 5.55
CA ARG A 36 5.57 -15.31 4.49
C ARG A 36 5.65 -14.65 3.12
N PHE A 37 4.76 -13.69 2.83
CA PHE A 37 4.82 -12.90 1.60
C PHE A 37 6.06 -12.02 1.59
N ASP A 38 6.32 -11.27 2.66
CA ASP A 38 7.48 -10.38 2.78
C ASP A 38 8.81 -11.16 2.72
N ASP A 39 8.91 -12.28 3.44
CA ASP A 39 10.09 -13.16 3.44
C ASP A 39 10.35 -13.84 2.09
N ALA A 40 9.33 -13.95 1.22
CA ALA A 40 9.47 -14.52 -0.12
C ALA A 40 10.16 -13.58 -1.12
N PHE A 41 10.38 -12.32 -0.75
CA PHE A 41 11.13 -11.35 -1.55
C PHE A 41 12.44 -10.97 -0.82
N PRO A 42 13.48 -11.82 -0.88
CA PRO A 42 14.77 -11.54 -0.21
C PRO A 42 15.46 -10.28 -0.74
N ASP A 43 15.25 -9.98 -2.02
CA ASP A 43 15.68 -8.74 -2.70
C ASP A 43 14.54 -7.71 -2.82
N GLY A 44 13.49 -7.86 -2.00
CA GLY A 44 12.31 -7.01 -2.02
C GLY A 44 12.74 -5.56 -2.09
N VAL A 45 12.31 -4.84 -3.14
CA VAL A 45 12.69 -3.44 -3.32
C VAL A 45 12.01 -2.64 -2.21
N PHE A 46 12.72 -2.50 -1.09
CA PHE A 46 12.34 -1.60 -0.01
C PHE A 46 12.61 -0.18 -0.49
N ALA A 47 11.54 0.60 -0.69
CA ALA A 47 11.71 2.03 -0.84
C ALA A 47 12.13 2.58 0.53
N TYR A 48 13.38 3.02 0.66
CA TYR A 48 13.78 3.78 1.84
C TYR A 48 12.88 5.00 1.95
N PRO A 49 12.28 5.27 3.12
CA PRO A 49 11.47 6.46 3.28
C PRO A 49 12.37 7.68 3.02
N ALA A 50 11.89 8.59 2.18
CA ALA A 50 12.59 9.84 1.94
C ALA A 50 12.72 10.61 3.27
N PRO A 51 13.86 11.30 3.51
CA PRO A 51 14.00 12.13 4.70
C PRO A 51 12.88 13.20 4.72
N PRO A 52 12.47 13.68 5.90
CA PRO A 52 11.32 14.59 6.03
C PRO A 52 11.50 15.91 5.27
N GLU A 53 12.74 16.31 5.00
CA GLU A 53 13.12 17.51 4.25
C GLU A 53 13.23 17.26 2.74
N ALA A 54 13.15 16.01 2.28
CA ALA A 54 13.20 15.71 0.86
C ALA A 54 11.87 16.07 0.17
N PRO A 55 11.94 16.71 -1.01
CA PRO A 55 10.75 17.05 -1.76
C PRO A 55 10.04 15.78 -2.26
N LYS A 56 8.71 15.80 -2.20
CA LYS A 56 7.84 14.79 -2.79
C LYS A 56 7.66 15.08 -4.28
N VAL A 57 7.69 14.04 -5.10
CA VAL A 57 7.50 14.17 -6.55
C VAL A 57 6.04 13.90 -6.91
N LYS A 58 5.42 14.80 -7.69
CA LYS A 58 4.10 14.60 -8.31
C LYS A 58 4.21 13.65 -9.51
N ILE A 59 4.40 12.35 -9.24
CA ILE A 59 4.68 11.32 -10.27
C ILE A 59 3.67 11.33 -11.42
N ARG A 60 2.36 11.48 -11.15
CA ARG A 60 1.33 11.50 -12.20
C ARG A 60 1.45 12.71 -13.12
N ALA A 61 1.82 13.87 -12.58
CA ALA A 61 1.99 15.09 -13.38
C ALA A 61 3.25 15.00 -14.24
N LEU A 62 4.35 14.50 -13.65
CA LEU A 62 5.61 14.24 -14.34
C LEU A 62 5.41 13.25 -15.50
N ASP A 63 4.79 12.10 -15.25
CA ASP A 63 4.54 11.06 -16.26
C ASP A 63 3.68 11.59 -17.43
N ASN A 64 2.66 12.39 -17.13
CA ASN A 64 1.84 13.03 -18.17
C ASN A 64 2.62 14.04 -19.01
N TYR A 65 3.53 14.79 -18.40
CA TYR A 65 4.41 15.72 -19.12
C TYR A 65 5.37 14.95 -20.03
N CYS A 66 6.09 13.98 -19.49
CA CYS A 66 6.97 13.08 -20.23
C CYS A 66 6.27 12.46 -21.45
N LYS A 67 5.06 11.91 -21.28
CA LYS A 67 4.28 11.32 -22.37
C LYS A 67 3.87 12.31 -23.46
N LYS A 68 3.56 13.56 -23.09
CA LYS A 68 3.18 14.60 -24.06
C LYS A 68 4.37 15.10 -24.86
N HIS A 69 5.53 15.20 -24.22
CA HIS A 69 6.75 15.72 -24.83
C HIS A 69 7.62 14.62 -25.47
N GLY A 70 7.30 13.35 -25.25
CA GLY A 70 8.06 12.22 -25.78
C GLY A 70 9.45 12.09 -25.14
N VAL A 71 9.61 12.54 -23.89
CA VAL A 71 10.89 12.53 -23.15
C VAL A 71 10.79 11.63 -21.92
N GLU A 72 11.91 11.05 -21.48
CA GLU A 72 11.95 10.30 -20.24
C GLU A 72 12.21 11.22 -19.03
N PRO A 73 11.81 10.84 -17.81
CA PRO A 73 12.11 11.60 -16.59
C PRO A 73 13.58 11.96 -16.39
N LYS A 74 14.48 11.15 -16.97
CA LYS A 74 15.94 11.34 -16.90
C LYS A 74 16.46 12.43 -17.83
N ASP A 75 15.67 12.78 -18.85
CA ASP A 75 16.03 13.78 -19.86
C ASP A 75 15.53 15.18 -19.49
N LEU A 76 14.75 15.32 -18.40
CA LEU A 76 14.28 16.62 -17.93
C LEU A 76 15.43 17.43 -17.34
N THR A 77 15.43 18.72 -17.65
CA THR A 77 16.31 19.68 -16.96
C THR A 77 15.89 19.88 -15.51
N GLU A 78 16.80 20.36 -14.66
CA GLU A 78 16.50 20.65 -13.26
C GLU A 78 15.35 21.67 -13.09
N GLU A 79 15.22 22.60 -14.03
CA GLU A 79 14.16 23.62 -14.00
C GLU A 79 12.78 23.04 -14.28
N GLU A 80 12.69 22.13 -15.24
CA GLU A 80 11.43 21.43 -15.54
C GLU A 80 11.07 20.47 -14.40
N MET A 81 12.06 19.79 -13.81
CA MET A 81 11.84 18.87 -12.68
C MET A 81 11.27 19.60 -11.45
N LYS A 82 11.73 20.83 -11.17
CA LYS A 82 11.26 21.64 -10.02
C LYS A 82 9.75 21.86 -10.01
N GLN A 83 9.09 21.88 -11.17
CA GLN A 83 7.64 22.06 -11.26
C GLN A 83 6.85 20.89 -10.65
N PHE A 84 7.49 19.72 -10.55
CA PHE A 84 6.89 18.50 -10.02
C PHE A 84 7.26 18.22 -8.55
N LEU A 85 8.14 19.03 -7.95
CA LEU A 85 8.57 18.90 -6.56
C LEU A 85 7.64 19.65 -5.61
N VAL A 86 7.36 19.04 -4.46
CA VAL A 86 6.58 19.61 -3.35
C VAL A 86 7.39 19.45 -2.07
N TYR A 87 7.68 20.55 -1.40
CA TYR A 87 8.33 20.58 -0.10
C TYR A 87 7.30 20.46 1.03
#